data_AF-A0A7T3BQH1-F1
#
_entry.id   AF-A0A7T3BQH1-F1
#
_cell.length_a   1.000
_cell.length_b   1.000
_cell.length_c   1.000
_cell.angle_alpha   90.00
_cell.angle_beta   90.00
_cell.angle_gamma   90.00
#
_symmetry.space_group_name_H-M   'P 1'
#
loop_
_entity.id
_entity.type
_entity.pdbx_description
1 polymer ?
#
loop_
_entity_poly.entity_id
_entity_poly.type
_entity_poly.pdbx_seq_one_letter_code
_entity_poly.pdbx_strand_id
1 'polypeptide(L)'
;MSYDLSKRLVIGLASSALFDLSESDNIFRTEGAETYRQYQREKQNHPLKKGVAFPFIKKLLSINEINPNDPPIEVILLSRNDPDTGLRVMNSIEAYGLDITRALFLQGGDPHRYIKTLSIDLFLSANEVDVRQAITAGYPAGHVLASHFEDGCLSDSELRIALDFDGVLIDDSSEKIYADQGIRSFQEYELKHSNKTHNSGPLTGFLKKLSEIQIQEKNFSVTNRQYKPKLRIAIITARNAPSHKRVINTMRSWGITVNEAFFLGGIEKRKILEVLKPHIFFDDQKIHLDSATEILPSVHIPFGIRNKHNL
;
A
#
# COMPACT_ATOMS: atom_id res chain seq x y z
N MET A 1 11.05 28.40 -4.23
CA MET A 1 11.48 27.46 -3.17
C MET A 1 11.32 26.06 -3.69
N SER A 2 12.24 25.14 -3.39
CA SER A 2 12.13 23.74 -3.78
C SER A 2 10.94 23.08 -3.07
N TYR A 3 10.21 22.22 -3.77
CA TYR A 3 9.08 21.47 -3.21
C TYR A 3 9.61 20.37 -2.28
N ASP A 4 9.36 20.47 -0.97
CA ASP A 4 9.88 19.54 0.05
C ASP A 4 8.93 18.36 0.25
N LEU A 5 9.34 17.16 -0.17
CA LEU A 5 8.56 15.93 -0.06
C LEU A 5 8.64 15.26 1.32
N SER A 6 9.63 15.61 2.17
CA SER A 6 9.92 14.89 3.41
C SER A 6 8.81 14.96 4.47
N LYS A 7 7.96 15.98 4.38
CA LYS A 7 6.84 16.22 5.31
C LYS A 7 5.53 15.56 4.87
N ARG A 8 5.46 15.07 3.63
CA ARG A 8 4.25 14.46 3.07
C ARG A 8 4.27 12.95 3.24
N LEU A 9 3.11 12.32 3.05
CA LEU A 9 3.04 10.90 2.71
C LEU A 9 3.25 10.78 1.20
N VAL A 10 4.32 10.13 0.76
CA VAL A 10 4.63 9.98 -0.66
C VAL A 10 4.45 8.53 -1.09
N ILE A 11 3.51 8.30 -2.01
CA ILE A 11 3.28 6.98 -2.63
C ILE A 11 3.92 6.96 -4.01
N GLY A 12 4.87 6.04 -4.20
CA GLY A 12 5.38 5.72 -5.53
C GLY A 12 4.47 4.68 -6.16
N LEU A 13 3.95 4.94 -7.35
CA LEU A 13 2.96 4.06 -7.98
C LEU A 13 3.36 3.70 -9.40
N ALA A 14 3.46 2.40 -9.69
CA ALA A 14 3.66 1.94 -11.06
C ALA A 14 2.38 2.11 -11.89
N SER A 15 2.53 2.39 -13.18
CA SER A 15 1.38 2.52 -14.10
C SER A 15 0.51 1.26 -14.12
N SER A 16 1.11 0.08 -13.97
CA SER A 16 0.44 -1.22 -13.93
C SER A 16 -0.37 -1.47 -12.64
N ALA A 17 -0.09 -0.74 -11.57
CA ALA A 17 -0.91 -0.80 -10.35
C ALA A 17 -2.11 0.14 -10.45
N LEU A 18 -1.93 1.32 -11.08
CA LEU A 18 -2.98 2.33 -11.22
C LEU A 18 -4.00 1.98 -12.32
N PHE A 19 -3.53 1.44 -13.44
CA PHE A 19 -4.35 1.12 -14.60
C PHE A 19 -4.17 -0.33 -15.03
N ASP A 20 -5.22 -0.87 -15.64
CA ASP A 20 -5.15 -2.15 -16.33
C ASP A 20 -4.41 -1.95 -17.67
N LEU A 21 -3.22 -2.52 -17.74
CA LEU A 21 -2.33 -2.49 -18.91
C LEU A 21 -2.27 -3.86 -19.61
N SER A 22 -3.12 -4.83 -19.25
CA SER A 22 -3.06 -6.21 -19.75
C SER A 22 -3.07 -6.30 -21.28
N GLU A 23 -3.96 -5.57 -21.94
CA GLU A 23 -4.04 -5.51 -23.40
C GLU A 23 -2.76 -4.94 -24.02
N SER A 24 -2.21 -3.88 -23.44
CA SER A 24 -1.00 -3.22 -23.95
C SER A 24 0.25 -4.06 -23.69
N ASP A 25 0.34 -4.75 -22.54
CA ASP A 25 1.41 -5.69 -22.22
C ASP A 25 1.39 -6.90 -23.15
N ASN A 26 0.20 -7.40 -23.51
CA ASN A 26 0.07 -8.49 -24.47
C ASN A 26 0.66 -8.11 -25.84
N ILE A 27 0.28 -6.95 -26.38
CA ILE A 27 0.81 -6.43 -27.66
C ILE A 27 2.34 -6.28 -27.59
N PHE A 28 2.86 -5.74 -26.48
CA PHE A 28 4.32 -5.62 -26.31
C PHE A 28 5.03 -6.98 -26.36
N ARG A 29 4.46 -8.01 -25.73
CA ARG A 29 5.04 -9.37 -25.69
C ARG A 29 4.90 -10.12 -27.01
N THR A 30 3.79 -9.96 -27.73
CA THR A 30 3.51 -10.73 -28.95
C THR A 30 4.02 -10.05 -30.22
N GLU A 31 3.97 -8.73 -30.29
CA GLU A 31 4.21 -7.94 -31.51
C GLU A 31 5.40 -6.98 -31.39
N GLY A 32 5.95 -6.82 -30.18
CA GLY A 32 7.16 -6.06 -29.92
C GLY A 32 6.94 -4.57 -29.67
N ALA A 33 8.06 -3.88 -29.41
CA ALA A 33 8.06 -2.50 -28.90
C ALA A 33 7.55 -1.45 -29.90
N GLU A 34 7.75 -1.65 -31.21
CA GLU A 34 7.31 -0.67 -32.22
C GLU A 34 5.78 -0.65 -32.37
N THR A 35 5.17 -1.83 -32.51
CA THR A 35 3.71 -1.97 -32.59
C THR A 35 3.03 -1.50 -31.31
N TYR A 36 3.62 -1.83 -30.15
CA TYR A 36 3.18 -1.29 -28.86
C TYR A 36 3.15 0.25 -28.85
N ARG A 37 4.22 0.91 -29.34
CA ARG A 37 4.27 2.38 -29.40
C ARG A 37 3.20 2.95 -30.31
N GLN A 38 2.99 2.36 -31.49
CA GLN A 38 1.94 2.79 -32.41
C GLN A 38 0.55 2.66 -31.77
N TYR A 39 0.26 1.50 -31.18
CA TYR A 39 -1.00 1.25 -30.49
C TYR A 39 -1.25 2.26 -29.36
N GLN A 40 -0.23 2.56 -28.55
CA GLN A 40 -0.35 3.54 -27.46
C GLN A 40 -0.61 4.96 -27.96
N ARG A 41 -0.01 5.37 -29.09
CA ARG A 41 -0.29 6.67 -29.73
C ARG A 41 -1.71 6.76 -30.29
N GLU A 42 -2.15 5.73 -31.01
CA GLU A 42 -3.52 5.69 -31.56
C GLU A 42 -4.58 5.74 -30.45
N LYS A 43 -4.30 5.09 -29.31
CA LYS A 43 -5.17 5.07 -28.14
C LYS A 43 -4.84 6.15 -27.11
N GLN A 44 -3.99 7.13 -27.42
CA GLN A 44 -3.50 8.11 -26.45
C GLN A 44 -4.61 8.88 -25.72
N ASN A 45 -5.71 9.18 -26.42
CA ASN A 45 -6.85 9.90 -25.86
C ASN A 45 -7.99 8.98 -25.38
N HIS A 46 -7.76 7.66 -25.40
CA HIS A 46 -8.69 6.67 -24.86
C HIS A 46 -8.22 6.26 -23.46
N PRO A 47 -8.93 6.68 -22.39
CA PRO A 47 -8.53 6.39 -21.02
C PRO A 47 -8.36 4.89 -20.79
N LEU A 48 -7.29 4.54 -20.11
CA LEU A 48 -7.03 3.17 -19.67
C LEU A 48 -8.07 2.73 -18.65
N LYS A 49 -8.39 1.43 -18.63
CA LYS A 49 -9.27 0.89 -17.59
C LYS A 49 -8.60 1.02 -16.22
N LYS A 50 -9.42 1.20 -15.19
CA LYS A 50 -8.97 1.33 -13.80
C LYS A 50 -8.29 0.04 -13.35
N GLY A 51 -7.10 0.17 -12.75
CA GLY A 51 -6.38 -0.94 -12.14
C GLY A 51 -6.80 -1.17 -10.68
N VAL A 52 -6.19 -2.17 -10.06
CA VAL A 52 -6.52 -2.62 -8.69
C VAL A 52 -6.29 -1.53 -7.65
N ALA A 53 -5.23 -0.73 -7.77
CA ALA A 53 -4.94 0.33 -6.81
C ALA A 53 -5.74 1.62 -7.05
N PHE A 54 -6.48 1.73 -8.15
CA PHE A 54 -7.16 2.97 -8.53
C PHE A 54 -8.13 3.50 -7.46
N PRO A 55 -9.07 2.68 -6.91
CA PRO A 55 -10.02 3.18 -5.91
C PRO A 55 -9.32 3.67 -4.64
N PHE A 56 -8.28 2.95 -4.21
CA PHE A 56 -7.44 3.32 -3.07
C PHE A 56 -6.77 4.68 -3.30
N ILE A 57 -6.10 4.88 -4.44
CA ILE A 57 -5.39 6.11 -4.76
C ILE A 57 -6.34 7.30 -4.90
N LYS A 58 -7.49 7.10 -5.56
CA LYS A 58 -8.52 8.14 -5.68
C LYS A 58 -9.02 8.62 -4.31
N LYS A 59 -9.32 7.68 -3.41
CA LYS A 59 -9.77 8.01 -2.05
C LYS A 59 -8.67 8.65 -1.21
N LEU A 60 -7.43 8.16 -1.34
CA LEU A 60 -6.28 8.71 -0.65
C LEU A 60 -6.04 10.18 -1.05
N LEU A 61 -6.01 10.48 -2.36
CA LEU A 61 -5.87 11.85 -2.84
C LEU A 61 -7.04 12.76 -2.45
N SER A 62 -8.24 12.21 -2.25
CA SER A 62 -9.40 13.00 -1.78
C SER A 62 -9.23 13.57 -0.36
N ILE A 63 -8.24 13.10 0.42
CA ILE A 63 -7.92 13.65 1.74
C ILE A 63 -7.21 15.00 1.61
N ASN A 64 -6.58 15.28 0.47
CA ASN A 64 -5.86 16.55 0.23
C ASN A 64 -6.76 17.80 0.32
N GLU A 65 -8.10 17.64 0.31
CA GLU A 65 -9.05 18.73 0.55
C GLU A 65 -8.90 19.40 1.93
N ILE A 66 -8.25 18.74 2.91
CA ILE A 66 -7.96 19.34 4.22
C ILE A 66 -6.94 20.47 4.15
N ASN A 67 -6.09 20.48 3.12
CA ASN A 67 -5.13 21.55 2.86
C ASN A 67 -4.75 21.64 1.37
N PRO A 68 -5.58 22.28 0.52
CA PRO A 68 -5.33 22.34 -0.92
C PRO A 68 -4.04 23.07 -1.31
N ASN A 69 -3.55 24.00 -0.48
CA ASN A 69 -2.34 24.78 -0.77
C ASN A 69 -1.05 24.07 -0.37
N ASP A 70 -1.12 23.17 0.61
CA ASP A 70 -0.01 22.31 1.01
C ASP A 70 -0.53 20.89 1.31
N PRO A 71 -0.84 20.12 0.25
CA PRO A 71 -1.43 18.80 0.40
C PRO A 71 -0.53 17.86 1.21
N PRO A 72 -1.09 17.09 2.17
CA PRO A 72 -0.31 16.17 2.98
C PRO A 72 0.08 14.89 2.25
N ILE A 73 -0.58 14.57 1.13
CA ILE A 73 -0.35 13.34 0.37
C ILE A 73 0.11 13.68 -1.04
N GLU A 74 1.18 13.03 -1.45
CA GLU A 74 1.72 13.09 -2.80
C GLU A 74 1.72 11.68 -3.41
N VAL A 75 1.26 11.56 -4.65
CA VAL A 75 1.37 10.32 -5.43
C VAL A 75 2.24 10.61 -6.64
N ILE A 76 3.32 9.84 -6.80
CA ILE A 76 4.26 9.99 -7.92
C ILE A 76 4.18 8.75 -8.78
N LEU A 77 3.89 8.94 -10.07
CA LEU A 77 3.90 7.85 -11.03
C LEU A 77 5.35 7.45 -11.35
N LEU A 78 5.68 6.18 -11.18
CA LEU A 78 6.97 5.60 -11.55
C LEU A 78 6.76 4.55 -12.64
N SER A 79 6.93 4.94 -13.89
CA SER A 79 6.67 4.09 -15.03
C SER A 79 7.95 3.56 -15.66
N ARG A 80 7.95 2.26 -16.00
CA ARG A 80 8.96 1.66 -16.87
C ARG A 80 8.72 2.01 -18.34
N ASN A 81 7.58 2.61 -18.68
CA ASN A 81 7.32 3.02 -20.05
C ASN A 81 8.28 4.14 -20.48
N ASP A 82 8.46 4.28 -21.77
CA ASP A 82 9.12 5.45 -22.34
C ASP A 82 8.20 6.68 -22.25
N PRO A 83 8.74 7.90 -22.34
CA PRO A 83 7.95 9.13 -22.22
C PRO A 83 6.81 9.27 -23.24
N ASP A 84 6.97 8.75 -24.46
CA ASP A 84 5.99 8.87 -25.54
C ASP A 84 4.76 8.00 -25.23
N THR A 85 4.96 6.74 -24.85
CA THR A 85 3.84 5.86 -24.43
C THR A 85 3.27 6.24 -23.05
N GLY A 86 4.05 6.96 -22.25
CA GLY A 86 3.65 7.54 -20.99
C GLY A 86 2.50 8.55 -21.07
N LEU A 87 2.34 9.22 -22.22
CA LEU A 87 1.27 10.22 -22.42
C LEU A 87 -0.12 9.63 -22.22
N ARG A 88 -0.39 8.42 -22.71
CA ARG A 88 -1.69 7.76 -22.50
C ARG A 88 -2.01 7.57 -21.02
N VAL A 89 -1.00 7.27 -20.21
CA VAL A 89 -1.15 7.12 -18.76
C VAL A 89 -1.50 8.47 -18.11
N MET A 90 -0.79 9.54 -18.48
CA MET A 90 -1.09 10.89 -17.97
C MET A 90 -2.47 11.40 -18.41
N ASN A 91 -2.84 11.18 -19.67
CA ASN A 91 -4.17 11.52 -20.16
C ASN A 91 -5.27 10.74 -19.43
N SER A 92 -5.00 9.49 -19.05
CA SER A 92 -5.94 8.70 -18.25
C SER A 92 -6.07 9.27 -16.84
N ILE A 93 -4.96 9.68 -16.21
CA ILE A 93 -4.96 10.37 -14.90
C ILE A 93 -5.83 11.64 -14.96
N GLU A 94 -5.64 12.46 -15.99
CA GLU A 94 -6.41 13.68 -16.21
C GLU A 94 -7.89 13.39 -16.45
N ALA A 95 -8.22 12.43 -17.34
CA ALA A 95 -9.59 12.05 -17.64
C ALA A 95 -10.36 11.53 -16.42
N TYR A 96 -9.65 10.94 -15.45
CA TYR A 96 -10.23 10.49 -14.19
C TYR A 96 -10.20 11.53 -13.05
N GLY A 97 -9.60 12.70 -13.28
CA GLY A 97 -9.51 13.78 -12.29
C GLY A 97 -8.64 13.42 -11.09
N LEU A 98 -7.59 12.62 -11.29
CA LEU A 98 -6.62 12.31 -10.24
C LEU A 98 -5.58 13.42 -10.17
N ASP A 99 -5.38 14.00 -8.98
CA ASP A 99 -4.37 15.05 -8.74
C ASP A 99 -2.95 14.45 -8.64
N ILE A 100 -2.49 13.85 -9.75
CA ILE A 100 -1.15 13.28 -9.90
C ILE A 100 -0.42 14.12 -10.93
N THR A 101 0.44 15.02 -10.45
CA THR A 101 1.14 16.00 -11.30
C THR A 101 2.57 15.59 -11.63
N ARG A 102 3.09 14.54 -10.99
CA ARG A 102 4.49 14.10 -11.12
C ARG A 102 4.59 12.68 -11.65
N ALA A 103 5.41 12.50 -12.67
CA ALA A 103 5.67 11.21 -13.29
C ALA A 103 7.14 11.07 -13.71
N LEU A 104 7.68 9.87 -13.57
CA LEU A 104 8.96 9.47 -14.12
C LEU A 104 8.72 8.36 -15.14
N PHE A 105 9.25 8.54 -16.35
CA PHE A 105 9.22 7.54 -17.42
C PHE A 105 10.65 7.05 -17.67
N LEU A 106 10.90 5.78 -17.36
CA LEU A 106 12.25 5.24 -17.21
C LEU A 106 12.72 4.38 -18.38
N GLN A 107 11.90 4.20 -19.43
CA GLN A 107 12.26 3.43 -20.63
C GLN A 107 12.90 2.06 -20.31
N GLY A 108 12.23 1.30 -19.45
CA GLY A 108 12.66 -0.02 -18.98
C GLY A 108 13.62 0.02 -17.78
N GLY A 109 14.09 1.19 -17.35
CA GLY A 109 14.92 1.36 -16.16
C GLY A 109 14.20 1.05 -14.85
N ASP A 110 14.98 0.78 -13.81
CA ASP A 110 14.44 0.31 -12.52
C ASP A 110 13.87 1.47 -11.68
N PRO A 111 12.57 1.44 -11.31
CA PRO A 111 11.93 2.48 -10.51
C PRO A 111 12.55 2.70 -9.13
N HIS A 112 13.06 1.63 -8.50
CA HIS A 112 13.47 1.65 -7.09
C HIS A 112 14.63 2.62 -6.81
N ARG A 113 15.42 2.99 -7.83
CA ARG A 113 16.54 3.95 -7.72
C ARG A 113 16.10 5.34 -7.27
N TYR A 114 14.83 5.69 -7.51
CA TYR A 114 14.29 7.01 -7.20
C TYR A 114 13.51 7.06 -5.88
N ILE A 115 13.25 5.92 -5.22
CA ILE A 115 12.45 5.86 -3.99
C ILE A 115 13.02 6.78 -2.91
N LYS A 116 14.30 6.64 -2.58
CA LYS A 116 14.96 7.46 -1.55
C LYS A 116 14.97 8.95 -1.92
N THR A 117 15.32 9.26 -3.18
CA THR A 117 15.45 10.64 -3.66
C THR A 117 14.12 11.39 -3.65
N LEU A 118 13.03 10.68 -3.90
CA LEU A 118 11.68 11.24 -3.89
C LEU A 118 10.97 11.10 -2.54
N SER A 119 11.68 10.65 -1.49
CA SER A 119 11.11 10.41 -0.16
C SER A 119 9.87 9.50 -0.19
N ILE A 120 9.84 8.50 -1.07
CA ILE A 120 8.71 7.57 -1.20
C ILE A 120 8.63 6.69 0.05
N ASP A 121 7.49 6.75 0.74
CA ASP A 121 7.19 5.98 1.95
C ASP A 121 6.70 4.56 1.64
N LEU A 122 6.08 4.37 0.47
CA LEU A 122 5.59 3.08 -0.02
C LEU A 122 5.57 3.07 -1.55
N PHE A 123 6.26 2.09 -2.14
CA PHE A 123 6.19 1.82 -3.57
C PHE A 123 5.21 0.67 -3.90
N LEU A 124 4.25 0.91 -4.78
CA LEU A 124 3.25 -0.07 -5.20
C LEU A 124 3.40 -0.40 -6.69
N SER A 125 3.49 -1.69 -7.01
CA SER A 125 3.57 -2.17 -8.39
C SER A 125 2.83 -3.49 -8.57
N ALA A 126 2.23 -3.70 -9.74
CA ALA A 126 1.71 -5.02 -10.14
C ALA A 126 2.80 -5.93 -10.74
N ASN A 127 4.05 -5.44 -10.80
CA ASN A 127 5.20 -6.22 -11.24
C ASN A 127 5.99 -6.72 -10.01
N GLU A 128 5.94 -8.03 -9.75
CA GLU A 128 6.63 -8.66 -8.63
C GLU A 128 8.15 -8.40 -8.64
N VAL A 129 8.79 -8.31 -9.82
CA VAL A 129 10.23 -8.09 -9.95
C VAL A 129 10.61 -6.71 -9.42
N ASP A 130 9.85 -5.66 -9.77
CA ASP A 130 10.12 -4.30 -9.30
C ASP A 130 10.02 -4.21 -7.76
N VAL A 131 9.03 -4.89 -7.19
CA VAL A 131 8.81 -4.93 -5.74
C VAL A 131 9.94 -5.65 -5.04
N ARG A 132 10.35 -6.82 -5.55
CA ARG A 132 11.47 -7.58 -4.98
C ARG A 132 12.77 -6.79 -5.00
N GLN A 133 13.06 -6.10 -6.11
CA GLN A 133 14.24 -5.24 -6.19
C GLN A 133 14.20 -4.12 -5.16
N ALA A 134 13.04 -3.46 -4.99
CA ALA A 134 12.87 -2.40 -3.99
C ALA A 134 13.07 -2.93 -2.56
N ILE A 135 12.46 -4.07 -2.20
CA ILE A 135 12.63 -4.67 -0.87
C ILE A 135 14.08 -5.10 -0.64
N THR A 136 14.73 -5.70 -1.63
CA THR A 136 16.15 -6.10 -1.53
C THR A 136 17.06 -4.89 -1.33
N ALA A 137 16.70 -3.75 -1.91
CA ALA A 137 17.38 -2.46 -1.70
C ALA A 137 17.02 -1.79 -0.35
N GLY A 138 16.19 -2.43 0.49
CA GLY A 138 15.80 -1.93 1.81
C GLY A 138 14.66 -0.91 1.79
N TYR A 139 13.92 -0.81 0.69
CA TYR A 139 12.81 0.13 0.54
C TYR A 139 11.44 -0.52 0.79
N PRO A 140 10.49 0.20 1.42
CA PRO A 140 9.12 -0.29 1.57
C PRO A 140 8.44 -0.42 0.19
N ALA A 141 8.07 -1.63 -0.18
CA ALA A 141 7.36 -1.89 -1.43
C ALA A 141 6.32 -3.00 -1.29
N GLY A 142 5.28 -2.94 -2.11
CA GLY A 142 4.20 -3.91 -2.12
C GLY A 142 3.77 -4.32 -3.53
N HIS A 143 3.57 -5.62 -3.70
CA HIS A 143 3.08 -6.23 -4.93
C HIS A 143 1.56 -6.24 -4.93
N VAL A 144 0.98 -5.38 -5.75
CA VAL A 144 -0.47 -5.27 -5.95
C VAL A 144 -0.92 -6.50 -6.74
N LEU A 145 -1.69 -7.37 -6.09
CA LEU A 145 -2.16 -8.61 -6.69
C LEU A 145 -3.35 -8.34 -7.59
N ALA A 146 -3.47 -9.13 -8.67
CA ALA A 146 -4.67 -9.13 -9.48
C ALA A 146 -5.87 -9.50 -8.61
N SER A 147 -6.95 -8.74 -8.75
CA SER A 147 -8.19 -8.96 -8.01
C SER A 147 -9.36 -8.99 -8.99
N HIS A 148 -10.30 -9.89 -8.73
CA HIS A 148 -11.57 -9.98 -9.47
C HIS A 148 -12.67 -9.10 -8.85
N PHE A 149 -12.30 -8.24 -7.90
CA PHE A 149 -13.25 -7.35 -7.24
C PHE A 149 -13.72 -6.26 -8.19
N GLU A 150 -14.99 -6.34 -8.59
CA GLU A 150 -15.68 -5.23 -9.24
C GLU A 150 -16.13 -4.22 -8.18
N ASP A 151 -15.77 -2.96 -8.40
CA ASP A 151 -15.89 -1.87 -7.43
C ASP A 151 -17.36 -1.58 -7.05
N GLY A 152 -17.82 -2.19 -5.96
CA GLY A 152 -19.18 -2.05 -5.45
C GLY A 152 -19.38 -0.92 -4.42
N CYS A 153 -18.35 -0.14 -4.08
CA CYS A 153 -18.39 0.76 -2.90
C CYS A 153 -17.81 2.17 -3.14
N LEU A 154 -17.98 2.73 -4.34
CA LEU A 154 -17.65 4.13 -4.64
C LEU A 154 -18.48 5.17 -3.86
N SER A 155 -19.57 4.77 -3.18
CA SER A 155 -20.45 5.67 -2.44
C SER A 155 -19.97 5.98 -1.02
N ASP A 156 -19.07 5.18 -0.46
CA ASP A 156 -18.52 5.45 0.87
C ASP A 156 -17.43 6.52 0.79
N SER A 157 -17.50 7.54 1.65
CA SER A 157 -16.47 8.57 1.79
C SER A 157 -15.21 8.07 2.51
N GLU A 158 -15.30 6.97 3.26
CA GLU A 158 -14.16 6.47 4.05
C GLU A 158 -13.09 5.81 3.16
N LEU A 159 -11.85 5.87 3.65
CA LEU A 159 -10.70 5.13 3.18
C LEU A 159 -10.24 4.18 4.28
N ARG A 160 -10.76 2.95 4.22
CA ARG A 160 -10.36 1.83 5.07
C ARG A 160 -9.09 1.14 4.55
N ILE A 161 -8.03 1.14 5.35
CA ILE A 161 -6.75 0.46 5.09
C ILE A 161 -6.58 -0.62 6.16
N ALA A 162 -6.40 -1.87 5.74
CA ALA A 162 -6.12 -2.98 6.64
C ALA A 162 -4.67 -3.45 6.50
N LEU A 163 -3.99 -3.72 7.62
CA LEU A 163 -2.58 -4.13 7.66
C LEU A 163 -2.44 -5.36 8.55
N ASP A 164 -1.68 -6.36 8.11
CA ASP A 164 -1.11 -7.32 9.03
C ASP A 164 -0.10 -6.65 9.96
N PHE A 165 0.13 -7.26 11.12
CA PHE A 165 1.06 -6.75 12.10
C PHE A 165 2.47 -7.31 11.87
N ASP A 166 2.62 -8.62 11.97
CA ASP A 166 3.88 -9.33 11.80
C ASP A 166 4.32 -9.27 10.32
N GLY A 167 5.62 -9.10 10.05
CA GLY A 167 6.17 -9.03 8.69
C GLY A 167 5.83 -7.75 7.89
N VAL A 168 4.86 -6.97 8.36
CA VAL A 168 4.39 -5.73 7.71
C VAL A 168 4.68 -4.49 8.56
N LEU A 169 4.08 -4.41 9.75
CA LEU A 169 4.27 -3.26 10.66
C LEU A 169 5.47 -3.45 11.59
N ILE A 170 5.80 -4.69 11.92
CA ILE A 170 6.97 -5.06 12.72
C ILE A 170 7.85 -6.05 11.94
N ASP A 171 9.09 -6.23 12.38
CA ASP A 171 9.99 -7.21 11.78
C ASP A 171 9.56 -8.67 12.07
N ASP A 172 10.29 -9.61 11.49
CA ASP A 172 10.07 -11.05 11.63
C ASP A 172 10.70 -11.65 12.92
N SER A 173 11.10 -10.82 13.89
CA SER A 173 11.84 -11.30 15.07
C SER A 173 11.03 -12.24 15.94
N SER A 174 9.73 -11.96 16.12
CA SER A 174 8.81 -12.80 16.88
C SER A 174 8.50 -14.12 16.15
N GLU A 175 8.60 -14.13 14.82
CA GLU A 175 8.35 -15.32 13.99
C GLU A 175 9.50 -16.33 14.06
N LYS A 176 10.74 -15.86 14.18
CA LYS A 176 11.91 -16.72 14.46
C LYS A 176 11.72 -17.52 15.74
N ILE A 177 11.27 -16.87 16.81
CA ILE A 177 11.05 -17.51 18.12
C ILE A 177 9.96 -18.58 18.00
N TYR A 178 8.89 -18.30 17.26
CA TYR A 178 7.83 -19.27 17.01
C TYR A 178 8.33 -20.48 16.21
N ALA A 179 9.11 -20.24 15.15
CA ALA A 179 9.68 -21.30 14.31
C ALA A 179 10.67 -22.19 15.08
N ASP A 180 11.51 -21.59 15.94
CA ASP A 180 12.56 -22.30 16.66
C ASP A 180 12.06 -23.03 17.91
N GLN A 181 11.08 -22.46 18.63
CA GLN A 181 10.74 -22.87 20.00
C GLN A 181 9.25 -23.17 20.23
N GLY A 182 8.42 -23.00 19.20
CA GLY A 182 6.99 -23.30 19.23
C GLY A 182 6.12 -22.28 20.00
N ILE A 183 4.81 -22.54 20.01
CA ILE A 183 3.79 -21.58 20.43
C ILE A 183 3.86 -21.18 21.92
N ARG A 184 4.25 -22.11 22.80
CA ARG A 184 4.31 -21.84 24.25
C ARG A 184 5.43 -20.86 24.59
N SER A 185 6.63 -21.11 24.06
CA SER A 185 7.79 -20.25 24.25
C SER A 185 7.56 -18.86 23.65
N PHE A 186 6.88 -18.79 22.50
CA PHE A 186 6.41 -17.53 21.92
C PHE A 186 5.51 -16.73 22.88
N GLN A 187 4.47 -17.38 23.44
CA GLN A 187 3.54 -16.70 24.36
C GLN A 187 4.25 -16.20 25.63
N GLU A 188 5.14 -17.01 26.21
CA GLU A 188 5.93 -16.61 27.37
C GLU A 188 6.88 -15.44 27.06
N TYR A 189 7.52 -15.46 25.89
CA TYR A 189 8.36 -14.36 25.41
C TYR A 189 7.57 -13.07 25.24
N GLU A 190 6.40 -13.13 24.59
CA GLU A 190 5.52 -11.98 24.36
C GLU A 190 4.95 -11.41 25.67
N LEU A 191 4.64 -12.26 26.65
CA LEU A 191 4.24 -11.84 27.99
C LEU A 191 5.36 -11.08 28.70
N LYS A 192 6.57 -11.66 28.74
CA LYS A 192 7.75 -11.05 29.38
C LYS A 192 8.13 -9.71 28.74
N HIS A 193 7.94 -9.59 27.43
CA HIS A 193 8.27 -8.38 26.66
C HIS A 193 7.07 -7.48 26.36
N SER A 194 5.94 -7.67 27.04
CA SER A 194 4.70 -6.95 26.74
C SER A 194 4.85 -5.42 26.79
N ASN A 195 5.74 -4.88 27.63
CA ASN A 195 6.04 -3.44 27.72
C ASN A 195 7.19 -2.98 26.82
N LYS A 196 7.85 -3.90 26.09
CA LYS A 196 8.92 -3.57 25.15
C LYS A 196 8.34 -3.41 23.76
N THR A 197 8.51 -2.23 23.17
CA THR A 197 8.14 -1.94 21.78
C THR A 197 8.74 -2.96 20.82
N HIS A 198 7.97 -3.39 19.82
CA HIS A 198 8.51 -4.21 18.73
C HIS A 198 9.49 -3.42 17.86
N ASN A 199 10.40 -4.14 17.21
CA ASN A 199 11.23 -3.57 16.16
C ASN A 199 10.36 -3.17 14.97
N SER A 200 10.73 -2.09 14.30
CA SER A 200 10.01 -1.60 13.12
C SER A 200 10.11 -2.56 11.94
N GLY A 201 8.98 -2.77 11.27
CA GLY A 201 8.87 -3.50 10.01
C GLY A 201 8.93 -2.56 8.80
N PRO A 202 8.76 -3.11 7.59
CA PRO A 202 8.87 -2.35 6.35
C PRO A 202 7.86 -1.19 6.25
N LEU A 203 6.62 -1.37 6.74
CA LEU A 203 5.57 -0.36 6.62
C LEU A 203 5.39 0.52 7.88
N THR A 204 6.30 0.47 8.86
CA THR A 204 6.19 1.34 10.05
C THR A 204 6.21 2.82 9.68
N GLY A 205 7.07 3.23 8.74
CA GLY A 205 7.17 4.63 8.28
C GLY A 205 5.87 5.11 7.63
N PHE A 206 5.35 4.30 6.72
CA PHE A 206 4.06 4.51 6.07
C PHE A 206 2.91 4.67 7.09
N LEU A 207 2.82 3.77 8.09
CA LEU A 207 1.81 3.84 9.13
C LEU A 207 1.90 5.14 9.97
N LYS A 208 3.13 5.59 10.30
CA LYS A 208 3.32 6.84 11.02
C LYS A 208 2.81 8.04 10.23
N LYS A 209 3.11 8.12 8.94
CA LYS A 209 2.61 9.18 8.04
C LYS A 209 1.08 9.15 7.91
N LEU A 210 0.47 7.97 7.80
CA LEU A 210 -0.98 7.82 7.85
C LEU A 210 -1.56 8.34 9.18
N SER A 211 -0.93 8.02 10.30
CA SER A 211 -1.36 8.51 11.62
C SER A 211 -1.24 10.03 11.74
N GLU A 212 -0.21 10.65 11.18
CA GLU A 212 -0.07 12.11 11.09
C GLU A 212 -1.23 12.72 10.30
N ILE A 213 -1.61 12.12 9.17
CA ILE A 213 -2.75 12.55 8.36
C ILE A 213 -4.06 12.41 9.13
N GLN A 214 -4.30 11.31 9.87
CA GLN A 214 -5.50 11.17 10.71
C GLN A 214 -5.62 12.30 11.75
N ILE A 215 -4.50 12.74 12.33
CA ILE A 215 -4.48 13.87 13.26
C ILE A 215 -4.85 15.16 12.53
N GLN A 216 -4.32 15.38 11.32
CA GLN A 216 -4.66 16.55 10.50
C GLN A 216 -6.14 16.56 10.11
N GLU A 217 -6.70 15.44 9.63
CA GLU A 217 -8.13 15.31 9.32
C GLU A 217 -8.99 15.60 10.55
N LYS A 218 -8.61 15.07 11.72
CA LYS A 218 -9.32 15.33 12.98
C LYS A 218 -9.31 16.81 13.32
N ASN A 219 -8.16 17.46 13.26
CA ASN A 219 -8.04 18.89 13.54
C ASN A 219 -8.87 19.73 12.55
N PHE A 220 -8.84 19.38 11.26
CA PHE A 220 -9.64 20.03 10.23
C PHE A 220 -11.15 19.85 10.45
N SER A 221 -11.60 18.68 10.93
CA SER A 221 -13.01 18.41 11.26
C SER A 221 -13.54 19.23 12.43
N VAL A 222 -12.67 19.64 13.37
CA VAL A 222 -13.04 20.48 14.51
C VAL A 222 -13.41 21.89 14.03
N THR A 223 -12.69 22.42 13.04
CA THR A 223 -12.95 23.74 12.45
C THR A 223 -13.99 23.69 11.32
N ASN A 224 -14.09 22.57 10.61
CA ASN A 224 -15.01 22.37 9.47
C ASN A 224 -16.03 21.26 9.77
N ARG A 225 -17.18 21.63 10.35
CA ARG A 225 -18.20 20.66 10.81
C ARG A 225 -18.84 19.79 9.71
N GLN A 226 -18.75 20.19 8.45
CA GLN A 226 -19.24 19.40 7.31
C GLN A 226 -18.28 18.27 6.93
N TYR A 227 -17.00 18.42 7.26
CA TYR A 227 -15.97 17.45 6.94
C TYR A 227 -15.98 16.30 7.95
N LYS A 228 -15.97 15.08 7.45
CA LYS A 228 -15.82 13.86 8.25
C LYS A 228 -14.46 13.23 7.91
N PRO A 229 -13.59 12.95 8.91
CA PRO A 229 -12.33 12.25 8.68
C PRO A 229 -12.55 10.94 7.92
N LYS A 230 -11.85 10.79 6.79
CA LYS A 230 -12.05 9.70 5.84
C LYS A 230 -11.15 8.51 6.17
N LEU A 231 -9.93 8.74 6.67
CA LEU A 231 -8.96 7.66 6.88
C LEU A 231 -9.31 6.77 8.08
N ARG A 232 -9.41 5.47 7.82
CA ARG A 232 -9.63 4.40 8.81
C ARG A 232 -8.53 3.37 8.68
N ILE A 233 -7.81 3.13 9.77
CA ILE A 233 -6.70 2.15 9.83
C ILE A 233 -7.13 0.98 10.70
N ALA A 234 -7.04 -0.23 10.15
CA ALA A 234 -7.31 -1.48 10.83
C ALA A 234 -6.06 -2.37 10.90
N ILE A 235 -5.80 -2.97 12.06
CA ILE A 235 -4.80 -4.03 12.20
C ILE A 235 -5.52 -5.39 12.21
N ILE A 236 -5.07 -6.33 11.39
CA ILE A 236 -5.62 -7.70 11.35
C ILE A 236 -4.48 -8.70 11.52
N THR A 237 -4.36 -9.30 12.70
CA THR A 237 -3.24 -10.17 13.06
C THR A 237 -3.70 -11.53 13.57
N ALA A 238 -2.88 -12.55 13.31
CA ALA A 238 -3.06 -13.88 13.89
C ALA A 238 -2.78 -13.92 15.41
N ARG A 239 -2.11 -12.90 15.96
CA ARG A 239 -1.86 -12.77 17.40
C ARG A 239 -3.17 -12.77 18.20
N ASN A 240 -3.17 -13.40 19.36
CA ASN A 240 -4.29 -13.44 20.30
C ASN A 240 -3.87 -13.11 21.73
N ALA A 241 -4.81 -13.12 22.67
CA ALA A 241 -4.45 -13.03 24.10
C ALA A 241 -3.52 -14.19 24.50
N PRO A 242 -2.41 -13.89 25.20
CA PRO A 242 -2.02 -12.61 25.82
C PRO A 242 -1.13 -11.68 24.97
N SER A 243 -0.66 -12.13 23.81
CA SER A 243 0.30 -11.40 22.95
C SER A 243 -0.21 -10.05 22.40
N HIS A 244 -1.54 -9.83 22.36
CA HIS A 244 -2.14 -8.55 21.94
C HIS A 244 -1.62 -7.34 22.74
N LYS A 245 -1.23 -7.54 24.01
CA LYS A 245 -0.75 -6.45 24.88
C LYS A 245 0.46 -5.74 24.29
N ARG A 246 1.42 -6.49 23.74
CA ARG A 246 2.64 -5.92 23.17
C ARG A 246 2.36 -5.12 21.88
N VAL A 247 1.39 -5.58 21.09
CA VAL A 247 0.89 -4.87 19.90
C VAL A 247 0.35 -3.49 20.30
N ILE A 248 -0.58 -3.46 21.26
CA ILE A 248 -1.19 -2.21 21.75
C ILE A 248 -0.14 -1.27 22.35
N ASN A 249 0.77 -1.81 23.18
CA ASN A 249 1.84 -1.01 23.79
C ASN A 249 2.82 -0.46 22.75
N THR A 250 3.10 -1.21 21.68
CA THR A 250 3.93 -0.75 20.55
C THR A 250 3.26 0.41 19.83
N MET A 251 1.98 0.29 19.45
CA MET A 251 1.22 1.38 18.82
C MET A 251 1.19 2.63 19.70
N ARG A 252 0.94 2.46 21.01
CA ARG A 252 0.97 3.57 21.98
C ARG A 252 2.35 4.24 22.03
N SER A 253 3.43 3.46 22.06
CA SER A 253 4.79 4.02 22.09
C SER A 253 5.16 4.77 20.81
N TRP A 254 4.55 4.42 19.68
CA TRP A 254 4.71 5.14 18.42
C TRP A 254 3.76 6.34 18.29
N GLY A 255 2.86 6.55 19.24
CA GLY A 255 1.83 7.59 19.17
C GLY A 255 0.75 7.32 18.12
N ILE A 256 0.62 6.08 17.66
CA ILE A 256 -0.29 5.69 16.59
C ILE A 256 -1.62 5.24 17.18
N THR A 257 -2.71 5.81 16.67
CA THR A 257 -4.07 5.38 16.99
C THR A 257 -4.64 4.64 15.79
N VAL A 258 -5.05 3.39 15.99
CA VAL A 258 -5.79 2.63 14.98
C VAL A 258 -7.28 2.66 15.29
N ASN A 259 -8.11 2.61 14.26
CA ASN A 259 -9.56 2.63 14.41
C ASN A 259 -10.07 1.27 14.89
N GLU A 260 -9.52 0.20 14.35
CA GLU A 260 -9.91 -1.18 14.64
C GLU A 260 -8.67 -2.07 14.75
N ALA A 261 -8.71 -3.05 15.66
CA ALA A 261 -7.65 -4.03 15.82
C ALA A 261 -8.24 -5.41 16.09
N PHE A 262 -7.97 -6.35 15.21
CA PHE A 262 -8.51 -7.70 15.22
C PHE A 262 -7.40 -8.71 15.55
N PHE A 263 -7.57 -9.39 16.69
CA PHE A 263 -6.63 -10.37 17.24
C PHE A 263 -7.22 -11.78 17.10
N LEU A 264 -6.90 -12.47 16.01
CA LEU A 264 -7.72 -13.58 15.51
C LEU A 264 -7.41 -14.94 16.11
N GLY A 265 -6.19 -15.21 16.56
CA GLY A 265 -5.84 -16.48 17.22
C GLY A 265 -6.15 -17.73 16.40
N GLY A 266 -5.92 -17.69 15.09
CA GLY A 266 -6.19 -18.81 14.18
C GLY A 266 -7.54 -18.73 13.44
N ILE A 267 -8.38 -17.72 13.72
CA ILE A 267 -9.51 -17.40 12.86
C ILE A 267 -8.98 -16.86 11.52
N GLU A 268 -9.56 -17.34 10.42
CA GLU A 268 -9.22 -16.91 9.06
C GLU A 268 -9.49 -15.41 8.86
N LYS A 269 -8.49 -14.67 8.35
CA LYS A 269 -8.57 -13.23 8.12
C LYS A 269 -9.70 -12.85 7.15
N ARG A 270 -9.97 -13.70 6.14
CA ARG A 270 -11.03 -13.49 5.14
C ARG A 270 -12.37 -13.15 5.77
N LYS A 271 -12.78 -13.86 6.82
CA LYS A 271 -14.08 -13.64 7.51
C LYS A 271 -14.23 -12.22 8.04
N ILE A 272 -13.14 -11.64 8.55
CA ILE A 272 -13.14 -10.26 9.03
C ILE A 272 -13.10 -9.28 7.86
N LEU A 273 -12.29 -9.59 6.84
CA LEU A 273 -12.16 -8.76 5.64
C LEU A 273 -13.49 -8.61 4.87
N GLU A 274 -14.33 -9.65 4.82
CA GLU A 274 -15.66 -9.61 4.20
C GLU A 274 -16.62 -8.62 4.88
N VAL A 275 -16.48 -8.45 6.20
CA VAL A 275 -17.29 -7.52 6.99
C VAL A 275 -16.67 -6.11 6.96
N LEU A 276 -15.36 -6.02 7.20
CA LEU A 276 -14.62 -4.77 7.27
C LEU A 276 -14.58 -4.06 5.92
N LYS A 277 -14.54 -4.80 4.80
CA LYS A 277 -14.47 -4.29 3.43
C LYS A 277 -13.44 -3.16 3.27
N PRO A 278 -12.15 -3.40 3.60
CA PRO A 278 -11.11 -2.40 3.37
C PRO A 278 -10.91 -2.15 1.87
N HIS A 279 -10.46 -0.95 1.52
CA HIS A 279 -10.12 -0.58 0.15
C HIS A 279 -8.79 -1.17 -0.29
N ILE A 280 -7.95 -1.54 0.68
CA ILE A 280 -6.69 -2.22 0.44
C ILE A 280 -6.28 -2.99 1.68
N PHE A 281 -5.77 -4.21 1.50
CA PHE A 281 -5.21 -5.05 2.56
C PHE A 281 -3.75 -5.39 2.27
N PHE A 282 -2.89 -5.24 3.29
CA PHE A 282 -1.46 -5.54 3.21
C PHE A 282 -1.10 -6.72 4.11
N ASP A 283 -0.46 -7.75 3.54
CA ASP A 283 -0.01 -8.93 4.27
C ASP A 283 1.33 -9.42 3.70
N ASP A 284 2.16 -10.05 4.52
CA ASP A 284 3.45 -10.61 4.10
C ASP A 284 3.33 -12.06 3.59
N GLN A 285 2.16 -12.69 3.74
CA GLN A 285 1.93 -14.08 3.39
C GLN A 285 0.91 -14.22 2.27
N LYS A 286 1.36 -14.80 1.14
CA LYS A 286 0.51 -15.08 -0.03
C LYS A 286 -0.74 -15.88 0.32
N ILE A 287 -0.66 -16.86 1.23
CA ILE A 287 -1.80 -17.71 1.63
C ILE A 287 -2.98 -16.88 2.17
N HIS A 288 -2.71 -15.85 2.97
CA HIS A 288 -3.77 -14.95 3.47
C HIS A 288 -4.38 -14.13 2.32
N LEU A 289 -3.56 -13.76 1.34
CA LEU A 289 -3.95 -12.90 0.23
C LEU A 289 -4.69 -13.65 -0.88
N ASP A 290 -4.35 -14.91 -1.17
CA ASP A 290 -5.01 -15.71 -2.21
C ASP A 290 -6.52 -15.81 -1.93
N SER A 291 -6.90 -15.94 -0.67
CA SER A 291 -8.29 -15.92 -0.23
C SER A 291 -8.94 -14.53 -0.26
N ALA A 292 -8.14 -13.45 -0.15
CA ALA A 292 -8.63 -12.09 -0.05
C ALA A 292 -8.77 -11.40 -1.43
N THR A 293 -7.96 -11.80 -2.43
CA THR A 293 -7.97 -11.22 -3.79
C THR A 293 -9.30 -11.38 -4.51
N GLU A 294 -10.10 -12.38 -4.11
CA GLU A 294 -11.46 -12.58 -4.63
C GLU A 294 -12.46 -11.50 -4.17
N ILE A 295 -12.21 -10.89 -3.01
CA ILE A 295 -13.19 -10.03 -2.34
C ILE A 295 -12.72 -8.58 -2.18
N LEU A 296 -11.42 -8.29 -2.28
CA LEU A 296 -10.88 -6.94 -2.12
C LEU A 296 -9.44 -6.76 -2.68
N PRO A 297 -9.02 -5.52 -2.99
CA PRO A 297 -7.65 -5.21 -3.39
C PRO A 297 -6.59 -5.60 -2.35
N SER A 298 -5.66 -6.45 -2.77
CA SER A 298 -4.69 -7.09 -1.87
C SER A 298 -3.26 -6.80 -2.29
N VAL A 299 -2.39 -6.51 -1.32
CA VAL A 299 -0.98 -6.17 -1.55
C VAL A 299 -0.10 -7.10 -0.74
N HIS A 300 0.76 -7.82 -1.45
CA HIS A 300 1.77 -8.67 -0.86
C HIS A 300 3.01 -7.86 -0.52
N ILE A 301 3.49 -7.97 0.72
CA ILE A 301 4.76 -7.40 1.19
C ILE A 301 5.79 -8.53 1.31
N PRO A 302 6.59 -8.82 0.25
CA PRO A 302 7.55 -9.92 0.26
C PRO A 302 8.78 -9.64 1.14
N PHE A 303 8.57 -9.46 2.45
CA PHE A 303 9.58 -9.18 3.47
C PHE A 303 9.72 -10.36 4.45
N GLY A 304 10.86 -10.45 5.14
CA GLY A 304 11.10 -11.42 6.20
C GLY A 304 11.55 -12.80 5.73
N ILE A 305 11.89 -13.68 6.70
CA ILE A 305 12.44 -15.02 6.45
C ILE A 305 11.54 -15.88 5.57
N ARG A 306 10.21 -15.80 5.74
CA ARG A 306 9.25 -16.60 4.96
C ARG A 306 9.33 -16.30 3.46
N ASN A 307 9.79 -15.12 3.11
CA ASN A 307 9.97 -14.69 1.72
C ASN A 307 11.41 -14.90 1.19
N LYS A 308 12.33 -15.45 2.00
CA LYS A 308 13.74 -15.66 1.61
C LYS A 308 13.99 -16.82 0.63
N HIS A 309 13.14 -17.84 0.62
CA HIS A 309 13.31 -18.99 -0.29
C HIS A 309 12.77 -18.74 -1.71
N ASN A 310 12.18 -17.56 -1.93
CA ASN A 310 11.84 -17.05 -3.25
C ASN A 310 12.84 -15.98 -3.72
N LEU A 311 13.96 -15.76 -3.02
CA LEU A 311 15.04 -14.83 -3.39
C LEU A 311 15.98 -15.44 -4.44
#